data_AF-A0A1X0JXB9-F1
#
_entry.id   AF-A0A1X0JXB9-F1
#
_cell.length_a   1.000
_cell.length_b   1.000
_cell.length_c   1.000
_cell.angle_alpha   90.00
_cell.angle_beta   90.00
_cell.angle_gamma   90.00
#
_symmetry.space_group_name_H-M   'P 1'
#
loop_
_entity.id
_entity.type
_entity.pdbx_description
1 polymer ?
#
loop_
_entity_poly.entity_id
_entity_poly.type
_entity_poly.pdbx_seq_one_letter_code
_entity_poly.pdbx_strand_id
1 'polypeptide(L)' 'MGTPVAYLLQSWLNNRGACQCGWHGKRRWFRGAAVVDVIEHCQTTSHVPVGLPPVNAVRAIGA' A
#
# COMPACT_ATOMS: atom_id res chain seq x y z
N MET A 1 -1.42 -22.30 18.08
CA MET A 1 -0.51 -21.20 17.68
C MET A 1 -0.72 -20.97 16.19
N GLY A 2 -1.34 -19.87 15.80
CA GLY A 2 -1.56 -19.54 14.37
C GLY A 2 -0.26 -19.03 13.77
N THR A 3 0.21 -19.65 12.69
CA THR A 3 1.36 -19.14 11.94
C THR A 3 1.02 -17.74 11.39
N PRO A 4 1.90 -16.74 11.54
CA PRO A 4 1.66 -15.43 10.93
C PRO A 4 1.66 -15.60 9.40
N VAL A 5 0.50 -15.39 8.78
CA VAL A 5 0.33 -15.42 7.33
C VAL A 5 0.31 -13.99 6.82
N ALA A 6 1.37 -13.59 6.12
CA ALA A 6 1.43 -12.31 5.42
C ALA A 6 1.06 -12.53 3.94
N TYR A 7 -0.07 -11.98 3.52
CA TYR A 7 -0.44 -11.97 2.11
C TYR A 7 0.28 -10.81 1.41
N LEU A 8 1.13 -11.11 0.44
CA LEU A 8 1.75 -10.10 -0.43
C LEU A 8 0.78 -9.77 -1.55
N LEU A 9 0.31 -8.52 -1.60
CA LEU A 9 -0.48 -8.03 -2.73
C LEU A 9 0.44 -7.83 -3.94
N GLN A 10 0.14 -8.57 -5.01
CA GLN A 10 0.82 -8.52 -6.32
C GLN A 10 1.01 -7.08 -6.82
N SER A 11 0.09 -6.17 -6.49
CA SER A 11 0.13 -4.76 -6.88
C SER A 11 1.35 -3.99 -6.37
N TRP A 12 2.06 -4.51 -5.37
CA TRP A 12 3.26 -3.91 -4.77
C TRP A 12 4.57 -4.59 -5.19
N LEU A 13 4.50 -5.56 -6.10
CA LEU A 13 5.68 -6.16 -6.69
C LEU A 13 6.51 -5.07 -7.39
N ASN A 14 7.82 -5.26 -7.41
CA ASN A 14 8.80 -4.30 -7.91
C ASN A 14 9.00 -3.03 -7.07
N ASN A 15 8.49 -2.96 -5.84
CA ASN A 15 8.66 -1.79 -4.96
C ASN A 15 8.11 -0.50 -5.61
N ARG A 16 6.88 -0.58 -6.12
CA ARG A 16 6.10 0.56 -6.63
C ARG A 16 4.74 0.57 -5.95
N GLY A 17 4.26 1.75 -5.60
CA GLY A 17 2.88 1.94 -5.19
C GLY A 17 1.99 2.16 -6.41
N ALA A 18 0.73 1.71 -6.33
CA ALA A 18 -0.27 1.87 -7.38
C ALA A 18 -1.54 2.50 -6.79
N CYS A 19 -2.15 3.42 -7.53
CA CYS A 19 -3.37 4.12 -7.15
C CYS A 19 -4.55 3.66 -8.04
N GLN A 20 -5.78 3.70 -7.51
CA GLN A 20 -6.97 3.28 -8.26
C GLN A 20 -7.22 4.10 -9.54
N CYS A 21 -6.65 5.30 -9.64
CA CYS A 21 -6.73 6.15 -10.82
C CYS A 21 -5.76 5.76 -11.95
N GLY A 22 -4.98 4.68 -11.78
CA GLY A 22 -3.98 4.23 -12.75
C GLY A 22 -2.59 4.86 -12.57
N TRP A 23 -2.42 5.74 -11.58
CA TRP A 23 -1.11 6.29 -11.25
C TRP A 23 -0.19 5.23 -10.62
N HIS A 24 1.08 5.27 -11.03
CA HIS A 24 2.14 4.38 -10.53
C HIS A 24 3.31 5.20 -9.99
N GLY A 25 3.74 4.88 -8.77
CA GLY A 25 4.89 5.51 -8.14
C GLY A 25 6.23 5.12 -8.75
N LYS A 26 7.28 5.85 -8.35
CA LYS A 26 8.66 5.54 -8.75
C LYS A 26 9.07 4.19 -8.17
N ARG A 27 9.99 3.51 -8.86
CA ARG A 27 10.59 2.28 -8.33
C ARG A 27 11.51 2.65 -7.16
N ARG A 28 11.24 2.14 -5.96
CA ARG A 28 12.07 2.36 -4.78
C ARG A 28 12.87 1.11 -4.42
N TRP A 29 13.94 1.29 -3.64
CA TRP A 29 14.69 0.15 -3.08
C TRP A 29 13.90 -0.53 -1.97
N PHE A 30 13.24 0.26 -1.12
CA PHE A 30 12.42 -0.22 -0.01
C PHE A 30 10.94 -0.14 -0.33
N ARG A 31 10.18 -1.18 0.07
CA ARG A 31 8.72 -1.21 -0.05
C ARG A 31 8.04 -0.09 0.72
N GLY A 32 8.52 0.21 1.94
CA GLY A 32 8.00 1.32 2.74
C GLY A 32 8.09 2.67 2.02
N ALA A 33 9.18 2.92 1.29
CA ALA A 33 9.32 4.14 0.50
C ALA A 33 8.31 4.19 -0.66
N ALA A 34 8.05 3.06 -1.31
CA ALA A 34 7.02 2.97 -2.35
C ALA A 34 5.60 3.19 -1.79
N VAL A 35 5.36 2.78 -0.54
CA VAL A 35 4.10 3.01 0.18
C VAL A 35 3.90 4.49 0.47
N VAL A 36 4.94 5.18 0.94
CA VAL A 36 4.88 6.63 1.17
C VAL A 36 4.54 7.38 -0.12
N ASP A 37 5.18 7.04 -1.24
CA ASP A 37 4.93 7.70 -2.53
C ASP A 37 3.45 7.66 -2.95
N VAL A 38 2.78 6.50 -2.80
CA VAL A 38 1.36 6.41 -3.17
C VAL A 38 0.45 7.03 -2.13
N ILE A 39 0.79 7.00 -0.84
CA ILE A 39 0.01 7.69 0.21
C ILE A 39 0.02 9.20 -0.05
N GLU A 40 1.17 9.76 -0.39
CA GLU A 40 1.30 11.18 -0.74
C GLU A 40 0.44 11.55 -1.96
N HIS A 41 0.47 10.72 -3.01
CA HIS A 41 -0.39 10.90 -4.18
C HIS A 41 -1.89 10.78 -3.82
N CYS A 42 -2.26 9.80 -3.00
CA CYS A 42 -3.64 9.58 -2.58
C CYS A 42 -4.18 10.71 -1.70
N GLN A 43 -3.34 11.30 -0.84
CA GLN A 43 -3.72 12.45 -0.01
C GLN A 43 -4.01 13.69 -0.84
N THR A 44 -3.24 13.93 -1.91
CA THR A 44 -3.44 15.09 -2.79
C THR A 44 -4.61 14.93 -3.75
N THR A 45 -4.95 13.69 -4.13
CA THR A 45 -5.98 13.39 -5.14
C THR A 45 -7.27 12.81 -4.58
N SER A 46 -7.34 12.54 -3.27
CA SER A 46 -8.46 11.85 -2.62
C SER A 46 -8.76 10.46 -3.22
N HIS A 47 -7.77 9.83 -3.83
CA HIS A 47 -7.87 8.48 -4.37
C HIS A 47 -7.43 7.42 -3.35
N VAL A 48 -7.78 6.17 -3.61
CA VAL A 48 -7.42 5.03 -2.76
C VAL A 48 -6.22 4.27 -3.35
N PRO A 49 -5.23 3.89 -2.53
CA PRO A 49 -4.13 3.05 -2.97
C PRO A 49 -4.59 1.60 -3.22
N VAL A 50 -4.07 0.98 -4.27
CA VAL A 50 -4.38 -0.41 -4.63
C VAL A 50 -3.55 -1.36 -3.77
N GLY A 51 -4.22 -2.20 -2.99
CA GLY A 51 -3.57 -3.22 -2.18
C GLY A 51 -3.03 -2.73 -0.82
N LEU A 52 -3.44 -1.53 -0.38
CA LEU A 52 -3.38 -1.17 1.02
C LEU A 52 -4.80 -1.34 1.60
N PRO A 53 -4.96 -2.01 2.75
CA PRO A 53 -6.25 -2.02 3.44
C PRO A 53 -6.62 -0.59 3.84
N PRO A 54 -7.92 -0.23 3.84
CA PRO A 54 -8.35 1.07 4.34
C PRO A 54 -7.83 1.25 5.77
N VAL A 55 -7.38 2.45 6.13
CA VAL A 55 -6.75 2.75 7.43
C VAL A 55 -7.60 2.29 8.64
N ASN A 56 -8.92 2.22 8.50
CA ASN A 56 -9.84 1.68 9.51
C ASN A 56 -9.66 0.17 9.76
N ALA A 57 -9.20 -0.59 8.77
CA ALA A 57 -8.94 -2.03 8.90
C ALA A 57 -7.60 -2.33 9.59
N VAL A 58 -6.61 -1.44 9.51
CA VAL A 58 -5.32 -1.60 10.21
C VAL A 58 -5.50 -1.53 11.74
N ARG A 59 -6.47 -0.73 12.22
CA ARG A 59 -6.78 -0.59 13.65
C ARG A 59 -7.35 -1.88 14.27
N ALA A 60 -7.91 -2.78 13.48
CA ALA A 60 -8.52 -4.04 13.94
C ALA A 60 -7.51 -5.20 14.09
N ILE A 61 -6.29 -5.07 13.56
CA ILE A 61 -5.26 -6.12 13.62
C ILE A 61 -4.36 -5.97 14.86
N GLY A 62 -4.48 -4.85 15.58
CA GLY A 62 -3.70 -4.53 16.78
C GLY A 62 -4.47 -4.55 18.10
N ALA A 63 -5.67 -5.15 18.15
CA ALA A 63 -6.48 -5.29 19.37
C ALA A 63 -6.49 -6.75 19.85
#